data_AF-A0A9E3B733-F1
#
_entry.id   AF-A0A9E3B733-F1
#
_cell.length_a   1.000
_cell.length_b   1.000
_cell.length_c   1.000
_cell.angle_alpha   90.00
_cell.angle_beta   90.00
_cell.angle_gamma   90.00
#
_symmetry.space_group_name_H-M   'P 1'
#
loop_
_entity.id
_entity.type
_entity.pdbx_description
1 polymer ?
#
loop_
_entity_poly.entity_id
_entity_poly.type
_entity_poly.pdbx_seq_one_letter_code
_entity_poly.pdbx_strand_id
1 'polypeptide(L)'
;AAVAIAHLLRSTEAKVLYIDFDAHHGDGVQRAFYDDPRVMTISLHETGRYLFPGTGDVLEFGNRSGRGYAVNVPLEAFTEDDSYIESMNAVLAPAVTFFAPDVIVTQHGCDTHSWDPLTHLSLTMRGIRAQMKLAHQLVHTFCGGRWVALGGGGYDLYRVVPRAWSLLWAEMSEQDVPDSLPQEWVQRWRPAWIATHEQEEAAQELMGKIASPSDFPASFMDHSGDFPSQPRRWEIARANRQTVALLRNLVIPSPLRHAFPMPRHRSPLSDLFDLLHMNKGASPSRTKTLETSKGSVLLRDFCPPSLVERLKADSGLHAFTRFPEREHQLLLDIAKSSDCALTLAHTPGGEIVGQVTIAPADEWWEGIENLYEVAIEVSTSWRGFGIARNMLSFALELDALEDMIFFAIGLSWHWDAEDLGISLYRYRQLIAHLFATQGFVEYLTTEPNVSMEPANILLARIGNRVDKRVANQFINRLLSPTAFGRF
;
A
#
# COMPACT_ATOMS: atom_id res chain seq x y z
N ALA A 1 -33.31 -0.10 -6.61
CA ALA A 1 -33.10 -1.07 -5.51
C ALA A 1 -34.23 -1.11 -4.48
N ALA A 2 -34.54 -0.01 -3.77
CA ALA A 2 -35.43 -0.03 -2.60
C ALA A 2 -36.82 -0.67 -2.83
N VAL A 3 -37.43 -0.45 -3.99
CA VAL A 3 -38.73 -1.08 -4.34
C VAL A 3 -38.64 -2.61 -4.38
N ALA A 4 -37.56 -3.16 -4.97
CA ALA A 4 -37.35 -4.61 -5.04
C ALA A 4 -37.12 -5.21 -3.64
N ILE A 5 -36.33 -4.54 -2.80
CA ILE A 5 -36.08 -4.95 -1.42
C ILE A 5 -37.41 -4.93 -0.63
N ALA A 6 -38.17 -3.84 -0.71
CA ALA A 6 -39.46 -3.72 -0.02
C ALA A 6 -40.48 -4.79 -0.48
N HIS A 7 -40.43 -5.20 -1.76
CA HIS A 7 -41.24 -6.30 -2.26
C HIS A 7 -40.87 -7.64 -1.60
N LEU A 8 -39.57 -7.94 -1.48
CA LEU A 8 -39.09 -9.15 -0.81
C LEU A 8 -39.46 -9.17 0.67
N LEU A 9 -39.27 -8.06 1.39
CA LEU A 9 -39.59 -7.94 2.81
C LEU A 9 -41.08 -8.05 3.15
N ARG A 10 -41.97 -7.80 2.18
CA ARG A 10 -43.42 -7.95 2.33
C ARG A 10 -43.91 -9.37 2.05
N SER A 11 -43.18 -10.10 1.22
CA SER A 11 -43.54 -11.44 0.76
C SER A 11 -42.80 -12.55 1.51
N THR A 12 -41.76 -12.20 2.26
CA THR A 12 -40.86 -13.14 2.94
C THR A 12 -40.31 -12.54 4.24
N GLU A 13 -39.74 -13.39 5.09
CA GLU A 13 -38.95 -13.00 6.26
C GLU A 13 -37.45 -12.88 5.96
N ALA A 14 -37.08 -12.76 4.68
CA ALA A 14 -35.69 -12.78 4.24
C ALA A 14 -34.91 -11.55 4.75
N LYS A 15 -33.67 -11.78 5.18
CA LYS A 15 -32.68 -10.72 5.36
C LYS A 15 -32.05 -10.38 4.02
N VAL A 16 -32.09 -9.10 3.64
CA VAL A 16 -31.58 -8.62 2.36
C VAL A 16 -30.33 -7.78 2.57
N LEU A 17 -29.21 -8.20 1.97
CA LEU A 17 -28.01 -7.37 1.92
C LEU A 17 -28.00 -6.59 0.61
N TYR A 18 -27.97 -5.28 0.69
CA TYR A 18 -27.77 -4.38 -0.45
C TYR A 18 -26.31 -3.93 -0.48
N ILE A 19 -25.59 -4.23 -1.56
CA ILE A 19 -24.21 -3.76 -1.78
C ILE A 19 -24.21 -2.77 -2.94
N ASP A 20 -23.76 -1.56 -2.66
CA ASP A 20 -23.70 -0.47 -3.63
C ASP A 20 -22.24 -0.20 -4.03
N PHE A 21 -21.92 -0.44 -5.30
CA PHE A 21 -20.62 -0.15 -5.89
C PHE A 21 -20.62 1.14 -6.73
N ASP A 22 -21.72 1.93 -6.73
CA ASP A 22 -21.68 3.28 -7.31
C ASP A 22 -20.60 4.12 -6.65
N ALA A 23 -20.01 5.03 -7.41
CA ALA A 23 -19.16 6.06 -6.84
C ALA A 23 -19.93 7.05 -5.95
N HIS A 24 -21.25 7.19 -6.12
CA HIS A 24 -22.08 8.04 -5.27
C HIS A 24 -22.68 7.25 -4.10
N HIS A 25 -22.89 7.91 -2.96
CA HIS A 25 -23.55 7.26 -1.84
C HIS A 25 -25.00 6.87 -2.20
N GLY A 26 -25.37 5.61 -1.93
CA GLY A 26 -26.71 5.05 -2.08
C GLY A 26 -27.73 5.56 -1.04
N ASP A 27 -27.77 6.87 -0.82
CA ASP A 27 -28.47 7.56 0.26
C ASP A 27 -29.98 7.26 0.32
N GLY A 28 -30.63 7.12 -0.84
CA GLY A 28 -32.04 6.80 -0.94
C GLY A 28 -32.36 5.40 -0.42
N VAL A 29 -31.52 4.41 -0.71
CA VAL A 29 -31.71 3.03 -0.24
C VAL A 29 -31.37 2.92 1.24
N GLN A 30 -30.27 3.55 1.67
CA GLN A 30 -29.92 3.66 3.08
C GLN A 30 -31.08 4.26 3.89
N ARG A 31 -31.62 5.41 3.45
CA ARG A 31 -32.72 6.09 4.15
C ARG A 31 -33.98 5.25 4.21
N ALA A 32 -34.29 4.50 3.15
CA ALA A 32 -35.50 3.67 3.11
C ALA A 32 -35.51 2.56 4.17
N PHE A 33 -34.34 2.07 4.59
CA PHE A 33 -34.21 0.94 5.51
C PHE A 33 -33.37 1.23 6.77
N TYR A 34 -33.10 2.50 7.06
CA TYR A 34 -32.19 2.95 8.11
C TYR A 34 -32.51 2.42 9.53
N ASP A 35 -33.77 2.06 9.77
CA ASP A 35 -34.27 1.53 11.04
C ASP A 35 -34.62 0.01 10.98
N ASP A 36 -34.58 -0.64 9.80
CA ASP A 36 -35.02 -2.04 9.60
C ASP A 36 -33.84 -3.03 9.72
N PRO A 37 -33.79 -3.89 10.76
CA PRO A 37 -32.70 -4.85 10.96
C PRO A 37 -32.68 -5.99 9.93
N ARG A 38 -33.72 -6.12 9.09
CA ARG A 38 -33.77 -7.13 8.03
C ARG A 38 -33.04 -6.68 6.77
N VAL A 39 -32.59 -5.43 6.70
CA VAL A 39 -31.80 -4.93 5.57
C VAL A 39 -30.48 -4.38 6.07
N MET A 40 -29.39 -4.88 5.48
CA MET A 40 -28.09 -4.22 5.61
C MET A 40 -27.78 -3.51 4.31
N THR A 41 -27.43 -2.22 4.37
CA THR A 41 -26.90 -1.46 3.23
C THR A 41 -25.40 -1.27 3.40
N ILE A 42 -24.61 -1.66 2.42
CA ILE A 42 -23.18 -1.38 2.34
C ILE A 42 -22.93 -0.57 1.09
N SER A 43 -22.37 0.63 1.20
CA SER A 43 -22.07 1.49 0.05
C SER A 43 -20.59 1.89 0.05
N LEU A 44 -19.90 1.59 -1.05
CA LEU A 44 -18.50 1.94 -1.28
C LEU A 44 -18.44 3.07 -2.30
N HIS A 45 -18.39 4.30 -1.80
CA HIS A 45 -18.57 5.51 -2.60
C HIS A 45 -17.45 6.50 -2.32
N GLU A 46 -17.27 7.46 -3.21
CA GLU A 46 -16.42 8.61 -2.93
C GLU A 46 -17.03 9.46 -1.82
N THR A 47 -16.18 9.96 -0.92
CA THR A 47 -16.59 10.76 0.23
C THR A 47 -17.48 11.96 -0.16
N GLY A 48 -18.62 12.07 0.52
CA GLY A 48 -19.56 13.19 0.35
C GLY A 48 -19.00 14.56 0.72
N ARG A 49 -17.75 14.65 1.23
CA ARG A 49 -17.07 15.94 1.45
C ARG A 49 -16.91 16.74 0.16
N TYR A 50 -16.81 16.05 -0.97
CA TYR A 50 -16.54 16.66 -2.28
C TYR A 50 -17.56 16.24 -3.34
N LEU A 51 -18.18 15.06 -3.22
CA LEU A 51 -19.13 14.53 -4.20
C LEU A 51 -20.58 14.59 -3.71
N PHE A 52 -21.52 14.74 -4.64
CA PHE A 52 -22.94 14.51 -4.38
C PHE A 52 -23.15 13.09 -3.82
N PRO A 53 -24.08 12.84 -2.88
CA PRO A 53 -25.09 13.75 -2.32
C PRO A 53 -24.67 14.53 -1.07
N GLY A 54 -23.41 14.45 -0.64
CA GLY A 54 -22.96 15.07 0.62
C GLY A 54 -23.31 14.29 1.90
N THR A 55 -23.77 13.05 1.76
CA THR A 55 -24.03 12.09 2.84
C THR A 55 -23.13 10.86 2.69
N GLY A 56 -23.25 9.89 3.60
CA GLY A 56 -22.46 8.65 3.54
C GLY A 56 -21.26 8.67 4.51
N ASP A 57 -21.34 9.44 5.59
CA ASP A 57 -20.30 9.40 6.63
C ASP A 57 -20.33 8.05 7.38
N VAL A 58 -19.17 7.64 7.90
CA VAL A 58 -19.03 6.40 8.71
C VAL A 58 -19.90 6.40 9.99
N LEU A 59 -20.30 7.58 10.47
CA LEU A 59 -21.18 7.75 11.62
C LEU A 59 -22.68 7.61 11.27
N GLU A 60 -23.02 7.52 9.98
CA GLU A 60 -24.39 7.24 9.50
C GLU A 60 -24.69 5.73 9.47
N PHE A 61 -24.58 5.05 10.61
CA PHE A 61 -24.67 3.59 10.68
C PHE A 61 -26.01 3.04 11.17
N GLY A 62 -27.12 3.70 10.85
CA GLY A 62 -28.47 3.27 11.20
C GLY A 62 -28.93 3.68 12.59
N ASN A 63 -30.23 3.51 12.85
CA ASN A 63 -30.90 3.94 14.07
C ASN A 63 -31.76 2.81 14.65
N ARG A 64 -32.12 2.93 15.94
CA ARG A 64 -32.99 1.96 16.65
C ARG A 64 -32.52 0.51 16.42
N SER A 65 -33.39 -0.34 15.89
CA SER A 65 -33.11 -1.72 15.51
C SER A 65 -32.18 -1.85 14.29
N GLY A 66 -32.15 -0.85 13.40
CA GLY A 66 -31.29 -0.77 12.23
C GLY A 66 -29.83 -0.38 12.53
N ARG A 67 -29.49 -0.07 13.79
CA ARG A 67 -28.15 0.38 14.17
C ARG A 67 -27.11 -0.72 13.93
N GLY A 68 -26.08 -0.41 13.16
CA GLY A 68 -25.04 -1.33 12.68
C GLY A 68 -25.35 -1.97 11.32
N TYR A 69 -26.52 -1.67 10.71
CA TYR A 69 -26.95 -2.22 9.44
C TYR A 69 -26.92 -1.21 8.27
N ALA A 70 -26.50 0.03 8.51
CA ALA A 70 -25.99 0.91 7.44
C ALA A 70 -24.47 0.99 7.56
N VAL A 71 -23.75 0.69 6.49
CA VAL A 71 -22.29 0.57 6.46
C VAL A 71 -21.77 1.40 5.29
N ASN A 72 -21.28 2.60 5.61
CA ASN A 72 -20.72 3.51 4.61
C ASN A 72 -19.20 3.42 4.60
N VAL A 73 -18.64 3.24 3.40
CA VAL A 73 -17.21 3.23 3.15
C VAL A 73 -16.87 4.45 2.28
N PRO A 74 -16.81 5.67 2.86
CA PRO A 74 -16.46 6.87 2.12
C PRO A 74 -14.96 6.85 1.78
N LEU A 75 -14.66 6.67 0.49
CA LEU A 75 -13.31 6.60 -0.05
C LEU A 75 -12.85 8.00 -0.48
N GLU A 76 -11.57 8.28 -0.32
CA GLU A 76 -10.98 9.52 -0.80
C GLU A 76 -11.01 9.58 -2.34
N ALA A 77 -11.13 10.79 -2.88
CA ALA A 77 -11.03 11.06 -4.31
C ALA A 77 -9.73 10.44 -4.89
N PHE A 78 -9.78 10.00 -6.14
CA PHE A 78 -8.66 9.35 -6.84
C PHE A 78 -8.20 8.01 -6.25
N THR A 79 -9.05 7.36 -5.45
CA THR A 79 -8.79 5.97 -5.01
C THR A 79 -8.63 5.05 -6.22
N GLU A 80 -7.51 4.33 -6.26
CA GLU A 80 -7.19 3.33 -7.29
C GLU A 80 -7.62 1.91 -6.88
N ASP A 81 -7.58 1.00 -7.84
CA ASP A 81 -7.94 -0.42 -7.70
C ASP A 81 -7.43 -1.09 -6.42
N ASP A 82 -6.13 -1.01 -6.08
CA ASP A 82 -5.57 -1.77 -4.94
C ASP A 82 -6.15 -1.29 -3.61
N SER A 83 -6.24 0.03 -3.44
CA SER A 83 -6.83 0.67 -2.25
C SER A 83 -8.33 0.38 -2.16
N TYR A 84 -9.04 0.40 -3.29
CA TYR A 84 -10.46 0.05 -3.36
C TYR A 84 -10.69 -1.42 -2.99
N ILE A 85 -9.96 -2.35 -3.61
CA ILE A 85 -10.08 -3.79 -3.38
C ILE A 85 -9.74 -4.13 -1.94
N GLU A 86 -8.69 -3.53 -1.37
CA GLU A 86 -8.34 -3.70 0.04
C GLU A 86 -9.50 -3.26 0.95
N SER A 87 -10.02 -2.05 0.74
CA SER A 87 -11.13 -1.47 1.53
C SER A 87 -12.40 -2.31 1.40
N MET A 88 -12.71 -2.78 0.19
CA MET A 88 -13.84 -3.63 -0.13
C MET A 88 -13.76 -4.97 0.58
N ASN A 89 -12.65 -5.69 0.46
CA ASN A 89 -12.45 -6.99 1.10
C ASN A 89 -12.47 -6.89 2.63
N ALA A 90 -11.88 -5.83 3.16
CA ALA A 90 -11.85 -5.54 4.58
C ALA A 90 -13.23 -5.34 5.20
N VAL A 91 -14.22 -4.88 4.44
CA VAL A 91 -15.56 -4.59 4.95
C VAL A 91 -16.55 -5.70 4.61
N LEU A 92 -16.61 -6.11 3.34
CA LEU A 92 -17.69 -6.98 2.86
C LEU A 92 -17.66 -8.36 3.49
N ALA A 93 -16.51 -9.04 3.51
CA ALA A 93 -16.41 -10.40 4.06
C ALA A 93 -16.87 -10.50 5.54
N PRO A 94 -16.38 -9.67 6.48
CA PRO A 94 -16.87 -9.72 7.85
C PRO A 94 -18.31 -9.21 8.00
N ALA A 95 -18.74 -8.21 7.21
CA ALA A 95 -20.11 -7.68 7.28
C ALA A 95 -21.15 -8.72 6.82
N VAL A 96 -20.91 -9.40 5.70
CA VAL A 96 -21.78 -10.48 5.20
C VAL A 96 -21.81 -11.64 6.18
N THR A 97 -20.67 -12.00 6.77
CA THR A 97 -20.60 -13.06 7.80
C THR A 97 -21.40 -12.68 9.05
N PHE A 98 -21.31 -11.43 9.50
CA PHE A 98 -22.09 -10.91 10.62
C PHE A 98 -23.58 -10.92 10.33
N PHE A 99 -23.97 -10.41 9.16
CA PHE A 99 -25.37 -10.20 8.80
C PHE A 99 -26.08 -11.50 8.42
N ALA A 100 -25.37 -12.44 7.80
CA ALA A 100 -25.87 -13.70 7.26
C ALA A 100 -27.15 -13.51 6.41
N PRO A 101 -27.04 -12.83 5.24
CA PRO A 101 -28.19 -12.54 4.39
C PRO A 101 -28.77 -13.79 3.73
N ASP A 102 -30.06 -13.72 3.39
CA ASP A 102 -30.74 -14.72 2.58
C ASP A 102 -30.68 -14.40 1.08
N VAL A 103 -30.62 -13.11 0.73
CA VAL A 103 -30.55 -12.59 -0.65
C VAL A 103 -29.57 -11.40 -0.69
N ILE A 104 -28.75 -11.33 -1.73
CA ILE A 104 -27.91 -10.16 -2.00
C ILE A 104 -28.45 -9.42 -3.23
N VAL A 105 -28.67 -8.12 -3.06
CA VAL A 105 -28.96 -7.17 -4.14
C VAL A 105 -27.72 -6.32 -4.34
N THR A 106 -27.15 -6.30 -5.54
CA THR A 106 -26.00 -5.45 -5.85
C THR A 106 -26.37 -4.34 -6.81
N GLN A 107 -25.74 -3.18 -6.65
CA GLN A 107 -25.80 -2.09 -7.61
C GLN A 107 -24.41 -1.92 -8.23
N HIS A 108 -24.32 -2.08 -9.55
CA HIS A 108 -23.07 -2.01 -10.31
C HIS A 108 -23.02 -0.72 -11.14
N GLY A 109 -22.86 0.40 -10.44
CA GLY A 109 -22.42 1.64 -11.08
C GLY A 109 -21.04 1.45 -11.72
N CYS A 110 -20.85 2.04 -12.90
CA CYS A 110 -19.60 2.04 -13.64
C CYS A 110 -18.81 3.34 -13.46
N ASP A 111 -19.38 4.28 -12.70
CA ASP A 111 -18.84 5.62 -12.49
C ASP A 111 -17.68 5.67 -11.49
N THR A 112 -17.26 4.53 -10.94
CA THR A 112 -15.98 4.41 -10.24
C THR A 112 -14.77 4.41 -11.18
N HIS A 113 -15.00 4.21 -12.49
CA HIS A 113 -13.93 4.11 -13.48
C HIS A 113 -13.20 5.45 -13.67
N SER A 114 -11.89 5.38 -13.92
CA SER A 114 -11.04 6.56 -14.16
C SER A 114 -11.58 7.47 -15.28
N TRP A 115 -12.09 6.89 -16.37
CA TRP A 115 -12.71 7.64 -17.47
C TRP A 115 -14.11 8.20 -17.20
N ASP A 116 -14.73 7.92 -16.05
CA ASP A 116 -16.03 8.50 -15.77
C ASP A 116 -15.93 10.03 -15.56
N PRO A 117 -16.76 10.84 -16.24
CA PRO A 117 -16.70 12.29 -16.16
C PRO A 117 -17.33 12.91 -14.90
N LEU A 118 -18.07 12.15 -14.08
CA LEU A 118 -18.86 12.71 -12.97
C LEU A 118 -18.26 12.46 -11.58
N THR A 119 -17.17 11.72 -11.46
CA THR A 119 -16.58 11.31 -10.17
C THR A 119 -15.07 11.45 -10.22
N HIS A 120 -14.37 11.33 -9.07
CA HIS A 120 -12.91 11.39 -9.00
C HIS A 120 -12.24 10.03 -8.79
N LEU A 121 -13.01 8.97 -8.47
CA LEU A 121 -12.46 7.63 -8.34
C LEU A 121 -11.73 7.20 -9.62
N SER A 122 -10.70 6.37 -9.44
CA SER A 122 -9.71 6.05 -10.47
C SER A 122 -9.53 4.55 -10.64
N LEU A 123 -10.64 3.81 -10.64
CA LEU A 123 -10.59 2.38 -10.91
C LEU A 123 -10.38 2.11 -12.39
N THR A 124 -9.80 0.96 -12.68
CA THR A 124 -9.81 0.35 -14.00
C THR A 124 -10.86 -0.77 -14.05
N MET A 125 -11.04 -1.40 -15.22
CA MET A 125 -11.82 -2.62 -15.37
C MET A 125 -11.34 -3.75 -14.44
N ARG A 126 -10.09 -3.71 -13.95
CA ARG A 126 -9.62 -4.66 -12.93
C ARG A 126 -10.34 -4.46 -11.59
N GLY A 127 -10.44 -3.22 -11.10
CA GLY A 127 -11.17 -2.91 -9.87
C GLY A 127 -12.66 -3.23 -9.98
N ILE A 128 -13.28 -2.84 -11.10
CA ILE A 128 -14.69 -3.12 -11.38
C ILE A 128 -14.96 -4.64 -11.46
N ARG A 129 -14.11 -5.40 -12.15
CA ARG A 129 -14.22 -6.86 -12.20
C ARG A 129 -14.03 -7.50 -10.83
N ALA A 130 -13.18 -6.94 -9.97
CA ALA A 130 -13.00 -7.44 -8.60
C ALA A 130 -14.28 -7.28 -7.76
N GLN A 131 -15.05 -6.19 -7.94
CA GLN A 131 -16.37 -6.03 -7.32
C GLN A 131 -17.31 -7.16 -7.73
N MET A 132 -17.38 -7.46 -9.04
CA MET A 132 -18.25 -8.51 -9.60
C MET A 132 -17.87 -9.90 -9.08
N LYS A 133 -16.57 -10.23 -9.10
CA LYS A 133 -16.05 -11.51 -8.61
C LYS A 133 -16.34 -11.71 -7.12
N LEU A 134 -16.16 -10.67 -6.32
CA LEU A 134 -16.45 -10.76 -4.88
C LEU A 134 -17.96 -10.88 -4.63
N ALA A 135 -18.79 -10.11 -5.34
CA ALA A 135 -20.24 -10.25 -5.25
C ALA A 135 -20.71 -11.66 -5.58
N HIS A 136 -20.26 -12.22 -6.71
CA HIS A 136 -20.53 -13.61 -7.09
C HIS A 136 -20.12 -14.58 -5.97
N GLN A 137 -18.88 -14.46 -5.46
CA GLN A 137 -18.40 -15.33 -4.38
C GLN A 137 -19.29 -15.25 -3.13
N LEU A 138 -19.65 -14.04 -2.69
CA LEU A 138 -20.48 -13.84 -1.50
C LEU A 138 -21.90 -14.39 -1.68
N VAL A 139 -22.51 -14.15 -2.83
CA VAL A 139 -23.84 -14.68 -3.19
C VAL A 139 -23.85 -16.20 -3.11
N HIS A 140 -22.90 -16.87 -3.75
CA HIS A 140 -22.87 -18.33 -3.81
C HIS A 140 -22.54 -18.95 -2.46
N THR A 141 -21.66 -18.30 -1.68
CA THR A 141 -21.24 -18.79 -0.36
C THR A 141 -22.35 -18.65 0.68
N PHE A 142 -23.07 -17.51 0.72
CA PHE A 142 -24.00 -17.19 1.81
C PHE A 142 -25.47 -17.34 1.43
N CYS A 143 -25.82 -17.13 0.15
CA CYS A 143 -27.20 -17.04 -0.31
C CYS A 143 -27.59 -18.16 -1.30
N GLY A 144 -26.73 -19.16 -1.51
CA GLY A 144 -26.99 -20.26 -2.44
C GLY A 144 -27.35 -19.81 -3.85
N GLY A 145 -26.69 -18.74 -4.34
CA GLY A 145 -26.91 -18.21 -5.70
C GLY A 145 -28.03 -17.18 -5.83
N ARG A 146 -28.73 -16.79 -4.76
CA ARG A 146 -29.82 -15.80 -4.83
C ARG A 146 -29.30 -14.37 -4.98
N TRP A 147 -29.10 -13.96 -6.23
CA TRP A 147 -28.56 -12.66 -6.63
C TRP A 147 -29.56 -11.85 -7.46
N VAL A 148 -29.74 -10.58 -7.09
CA VAL A 148 -30.31 -9.57 -7.99
C VAL A 148 -29.24 -8.50 -8.25
N ALA A 149 -28.71 -8.44 -9.47
CA ALA A 149 -27.79 -7.38 -9.88
C ALA A 149 -28.55 -6.28 -10.61
N LEU A 150 -28.27 -5.03 -10.25
CA LEU A 150 -28.78 -3.83 -10.88
C LEU A 150 -27.62 -3.08 -11.55
N GLY A 151 -27.91 -2.32 -12.60
CA GLY A 151 -27.01 -1.25 -13.03
C GLY A 151 -26.96 -0.11 -12.01
N GLY A 152 -26.34 1.01 -12.37
CA GLY A 152 -26.21 2.20 -11.54
C GLY A 152 -25.79 3.41 -12.38
N GLY A 153 -25.03 4.33 -11.80
CA GLY A 153 -24.33 5.39 -12.51
C GLY A 153 -23.31 4.84 -13.52
N GLY A 154 -22.80 5.71 -14.38
CA GLY A 154 -21.86 5.33 -15.45
C GLY A 154 -22.08 6.20 -16.68
N TYR A 155 -21.15 7.11 -16.91
CA TYR A 155 -21.37 8.26 -17.79
C TYR A 155 -20.33 8.34 -18.91
N ASP A 156 -19.29 7.50 -18.89
CA ASP A 156 -18.58 7.11 -20.12
C ASP A 156 -19.37 6.01 -20.84
N LEU A 157 -20.26 6.47 -21.74
CA LEU A 157 -21.31 5.67 -22.36
C LEU A 157 -20.79 4.62 -23.33
N TYR A 158 -19.61 4.87 -23.90
CA TYR A 158 -19.10 4.07 -25.00
C TYR A 158 -17.92 3.22 -24.57
N ARG A 159 -16.93 3.77 -23.88
CA ARG A 159 -15.72 3.02 -23.55
C ARG A 159 -15.88 2.22 -22.27
N VAL A 160 -16.65 2.67 -21.27
CA VAL A 160 -16.72 2.01 -19.96
C VAL A 160 -17.97 1.14 -19.80
N VAL A 161 -19.16 1.76 -19.80
CA VAL A 161 -20.42 1.10 -19.41
C VAL A 161 -20.68 -0.22 -20.17
N PRO A 162 -20.51 -0.29 -21.50
CA PRO A 162 -20.77 -1.51 -22.25
C PRO A 162 -19.81 -2.65 -21.88
N ARG A 163 -18.54 -2.35 -21.61
CA ARG A 163 -17.54 -3.34 -21.18
C ARG A 163 -17.85 -3.85 -19.78
N ALA A 164 -18.08 -2.95 -18.84
CA ALA A 164 -18.36 -3.30 -17.44
C ALA A 164 -19.64 -4.13 -17.29
N TRP A 165 -20.75 -3.74 -17.91
CA TRP A 165 -22.00 -4.51 -17.80
C TRP A 165 -21.99 -5.82 -18.60
N SER A 166 -21.19 -5.91 -19.67
CA SER A 166 -20.95 -7.20 -20.33
C SER A 166 -20.15 -8.14 -19.44
N LEU A 167 -19.13 -7.64 -18.74
CA LEU A 167 -18.37 -8.41 -17.75
C LEU A 167 -19.26 -8.85 -16.58
N LEU A 168 -20.15 -7.98 -16.09
CA LEU A 168 -21.13 -8.34 -15.06
C LEU A 168 -22.03 -9.48 -15.53
N TRP A 169 -22.60 -9.35 -16.74
CA TRP A 169 -23.48 -10.38 -17.29
C TRP A 169 -22.75 -11.71 -17.46
N ALA A 170 -21.52 -11.68 -17.96
CA ALA A 170 -20.69 -12.87 -18.09
C ALA A 170 -20.37 -13.51 -16.74
N GLU A 171 -20.06 -12.71 -15.71
CA GLU A 171 -19.82 -13.20 -14.34
C GLU A 171 -21.06 -13.84 -13.74
N MET A 172 -22.24 -13.23 -13.92
CA MET A 172 -23.52 -13.77 -13.44
C MET A 172 -23.94 -15.06 -14.15
N SER A 173 -23.59 -15.18 -15.43
CA SER A 173 -23.96 -16.33 -16.26
C SER A 173 -22.84 -17.37 -16.40
N GLU A 174 -21.74 -17.20 -15.65
CA GLU A 174 -20.57 -18.08 -15.64
C GLU A 174 -19.98 -18.31 -17.05
N GLN A 175 -19.94 -17.25 -17.86
CA GLN A 175 -19.39 -17.27 -19.22
C GLN A 175 -17.99 -16.71 -19.28
N ASP A 176 -17.13 -17.34 -20.07
CA ASP A 176 -15.83 -16.78 -20.43
C ASP A 176 -16.00 -15.61 -21.40
N VAL A 177 -15.23 -14.55 -21.17
CA VAL A 177 -15.21 -13.35 -22.01
C VAL A 177 -13.93 -13.36 -22.85
N PRO A 178 -14.02 -13.16 -24.18
CA PRO A 178 -12.83 -13.05 -25.02
C PRO A 178 -12.01 -11.81 -24.64
N ASP A 179 -10.71 -11.82 -24.92
CA ASP A 179 -9.85 -10.67 -24.60
C ASP A 179 -10.25 -9.41 -25.39
N SER A 180 -10.56 -9.59 -26.68
CA SER A 180 -10.88 -8.51 -27.62
C SER A 180 -12.38 -8.22 -27.70
N LEU A 181 -12.72 -6.94 -27.89
CA LEU A 181 -14.08 -6.53 -28.22
C LEU A 181 -14.49 -6.99 -29.63
N PRO A 182 -15.78 -7.29 -29.86
CA PRO A 182 -16.27 -7.59 -31.20
C PRO A 182 -16.00 -6.45 -32.18
N GLN A 183 -15.35 -6.75 -33.31
CA GLN A 183 -14.97 -5.74 -34.30
C GLN A 183 -16.18 -4.96 -34.85
N GLU A 184 -17.31 -5.63 -35.07
CA GLU A 184 -18.56 -4.98 -35.50
C GLU A 184 -19.06 -3.95 -34.49
N TRP A 185 -18.89 -4.23 -33.19
CA TRP A 185 -19.28 -3.30 -32.13
C TRP A 185 -18.35 -2.08 -32.11
N VAL A 186 -17.03 -2.30 -32.22
CA VAL A 186 -16.03 -1.22 -32.28
C VAL A 186 -16.29 -0.31 -33.49
N GLN A 187 -16.52 -0.89 -34.68
CA GLN A 187 -16.80 -0.12 -35.90
C GLN A 187 -18.09 0.70 -35.80
N ARG A 188 -19.11 0.17 -35.12
CA ARG A 188 -20.39 0.84 -34.94
C ARG A 188 -20.32 2.03 -33.98
N TRP A 189 -19.62 1.88 -32.86
CA TRP A 189 -19.70 2.85 -31.75
C TRP A 189 -18.52 3.82 -31.67
N ARG A 190 -17.36 3.49 -32.27
CA ARG A 190 -16.22 4.43 -32.33
C ARG A 190 -16.60 5.79 -32.94
N PRO A 191 -17.35 5.90 -34.05
CA PRO A 191 -17.73 7.20 -34.59
C PRO A 191 -18.64 8.01 -33.66
N ALA A 192 -19.51 7.33 -32.90
CA ALA A 192 -20.40 7.99 -31.94
C ALA A 192 -19.62 8.55 -30.74
N TRP A 193 -18.63 7.80 -30.25
CA TRP A 193 -17.72 8.28 -29.21
C TRP A 193 -16.87 9.46 -29.67
N ILE A 194 -16.29 9.41 -30.88
CA ILE A 194 -15.51 10.54 -31.43
C ILE A 194 -16.35 11.83 -31.45
N ALA A 195 -17.65 11.73 -31.70
CA ALA A 195 -18.54 12.89 -31.72
C ALA A 195 -18.85 13.49 -30.34
N THR A 196 -18.66 12.75 -29.24
CA THR A 196 -18.92 13.22 -27.86
C THR A 196 -17.66 13.41 -27.01
N HIS A 197 -16.54 12.83 -27.46
CA HIS A 197 -15.27 12.76 -26.74
C HIS A 197 -14.74 14.11 -26.23
N GLU A 198 -14.81 15.18 -27.02
CA GLU A 198 -14.33 16.51 -26.58
C GLU A 198 -15.10 17.04 -25.36
N GLN A 199 -16.40 16.74 -25.26
CA GLN A 199 -17.21 17.15 -24.11
C GLN A 199 -16.89 16.30 -22.88
N GLU A 200 -16.61 15.01 -23.08
CA GLU A 200 -16.18 14.09 -22.00
C GLU A 200 -14.81 14.50 -21.45
N GLU A 201 -13.86 14.85 -22.30
CA GLU A 201 -12.55 15.35 -21.87
C GLU A 201 -12.68 16.65 -21.07
N ALA A 202 -13.45 17.62 -21.57
CA ALA A 202 -13.67 18.87 -20.85
C ALA A 202 -14.31 18.64 -19.46
N ALA A 203 -15.21 17.66 -19.34
CA ALA A 203 -15.78 17.28 -18.04
C ALA A 203 -14.74 16.62 -17.13
N GLN A 204 -13.91 15.72 -17.64
CA GLN A 204 -12.81 15.10 -16.88
C GLN A 204 -11.78 16.13 -16.39
N GLU A 205 -11.43 17.11 -17.23
CA GLU A 205 -10.53 18.21 -16.86
C GLU A 205 -11.10 19.07 -15.74
N LEU A 206 -12.41 19.37 -15.76
CA LEU A 206 -13.09 20.08 -14.67
C LEU A 206 -13.05 19.30 -13.35
N MET A 207 -13.03 17.97 -13.42
CA MET A 207 -12.85 17.07 -12.27
C MET A 207 -11.38 16.88 -11.89
N GLY A 208 -10.45 17.61 -12.50
CA GLY A 208 -9.02 17.53 -12.19
C GLY A 208 -8.36 16.21 -12.60
N LYS A 209 -9.00 15.42 -13.49
CA LYS A 209 -8.43 14.19 -14.04
C LYS A 209 -7.46 14.53 -15.17
N ILE A 210 -6.41 13.72 -15.30
CA ILE A 210 -5.49 13.81 -16.43
C ILE A 210 -6.21 13.27 -17.66
N ALA A 211 -6.21 14.06 -18.76
CA ALA A 211 -6.76 13.64 -20.04
C ALA A 211 -6.17 12.27 -20.45
N SER A 212 -7.04 11.29 -20.65
CA SER A 212 -6.63 9.92 -20.99
C SER A 212 -6.18 9.82 -22.45
N PRO A 213 -5.32 8.84 -22.80
CA PRO A 213 -4.93 8.62 -24.18
C PRO A 213 -6.12 8.39 -25.12
N SER A 214 -5.90 8.78 -26.38
CA SER A 214 -6.87 9.22 -27.39
C SER A 214 -7.63 8.12 -28.15
N ASP A 215 -7.68 6.88 -27.67
CA ASP A 215 -8.19 5.75 -28.46
C ASP A 215 -9.37 4.99 -27.84
N PHE A 216 -10.29 4.61 -28.73
CA PHE A 216 -11.42 3.75 -28.40
C PHE A 216 -10.92 2.33 -28.08
N PRO A 217 -11.39 1.68 -26.99
CA PRO A 217 -10.84 0.42 -26.51
C PRO A 217 -10.98 -0.71 -27.55
N ALA A 218 -10.01 -1.62 -27.55
CA ALA A 218 -10.02 -2.84 -28.36
C ALA A 218 -10.26 -4.11 -27.54
N SER A 219 -10.20 -4.02 -26.21
CA SER A 219 -10.30 -5.14 -25.26
C SER A 219 -11.32 -4.88 -24.16
N PHE A 220 -11.81 -5.95 -23.54
CA PHE A 220 -12.68 -5.85 -22.36
C PHE A 220 -11.95 -5.30 -21.15
N MET A 221 -10.71 -5.75 -20.93
CA MET A 221 -9.85 -5.25 -19.86
C MET A 221 -9.02 -4.07 -20.35
N ASP A 222 -8.69 -3.18 -19.43
CA ASP A 222 -7.78 -2.07 -19.66
C ASP A 222 -6.32 -2.51 -19.72
N HIS A 223 -5.49 -1.76 -20.45
CA HIS A 223 -4.05 -1.95 -20.43
C HIS A 223 -3.43 -1.15 -19.27
N SER A 224 -2.56 -1.77 -18.49
CA SER A 224 -1.95 -1.15 -17.31
C SER A 224 -1.12 0.11 -17.63
N GLY A 225 -0.68 0.28 -18.89
CA GLY A 225 0.05 1.47 -19.33
C GLY A 225 -0.82 2.71 -19.55
N ASP A 226 -2.15 2.54 -19.68
CA ASP A 226 -3.09 3.64 -19.98
C ASP A 226 -3.47 4.43 -18.72
N PHE A 227 -3.20 3.86 -17.54
CA PHE A 227 -3.61 4.38 -16.24
C PHE A 227 -2.38 4.58 -15.35
N PRO A 228 -1.68 5.72 -15.45
CA PRO A 228 -0.53 6.00 -14.61
C PRO A 228 -0.95 6.09 -13.14
N SER A 229 -0.02 5.78 -12.24
CA SER A 229 -0.28 5.85 -10.80
C SER A 229 -0.70 7.25 -10.35
N GLN A 230 -1.73 7.31 -9.52
CA GLN A 230 -2.27 8.55 -9.00
C GLN A 230 -1.29 9.23 -8.03
N PRO A 231 -1.10 10.56 -8.13
CA PRO A 231 -0.38 11.31 -7.12
C PRO A 231 -1.02 11.10 -5.74
N ARG A 232 -0.19 11.02 -4.69
CA ARG A 232 -0.65 10.83 -3.30
C ARG A 232 -1.38 9.48 -3.07
N ARG A 233 -1.25 8.48 -3.95
CA ARG A 233 -1.93 7.18 -3.83
C ARG A 233 -1.77 6.51 -2.47
N TRP A 234 -0.62 6.66 -1.81
CA TRP A 234 -0.40 6.04 -0.50
C TRP A 234 -1.02 6.86 0.64
N GLU A 235 -1.02 8.20 0.56
CA GLU A 235 -1.80 9.05 1.47
C GLU A 235 -3.31 8.73 1.35
N ILE A 236 -3.82 8.61 0.13
CA ILE A 236 -5.19 8.20 -0.19
C ILE A 236 -5.48 6.82 0.40
N ALA A 237 -4.60 5.83 0.15
CA ALA A 237 -4.75 4.49 0.70
C ALA A 237 -4.67 4.46 2.23
N ARG A 238 -3.80 5.27 2.86
CA ARG A 238 -3.71 5.42 4.32
C ARG A 238 -4.99 6.01 4.89
N ALA A 239 -5.53 7.06 4.28
CA ALA A 239 -6.78 7.68 4.67
C ALA A 239 -7.95 6.69 4.57
N ASN A 240 -8.07 5.98 3.45
CA ASN A 240 -9.07 4.93 3.27
C ASN A 240 -8.95 3.82 4.33
N ARG A 241 -7.73 3.36 4.65
CA ARG A 241 -7.52 2.39 5.73
C ARG A 241 -7.92 2.90 7.09
N GLN A 242 -7.66 4.17 7.40
CA GLN A 242 -8.09 4.79 8.65
C GLN A 242 -9.62 4.85 8.73
N THR A 243 -10.29 5.24 7.64
CA THR A 243 -11.75 5.18 7.49
C THR A 243 -12.28 3.77 7.70
N VAL A 244 -11.71 2.78 7.02
CA VAL A 244 -12.11 1.36 7.13
C VAL A 244 -11.86 0.82 8.54
N ALA A 245 -10.76 1.19 9.19
CA ALA A 245 -10.46 0.78 10.56
C ALA A 245 -11.47 1.36 11.56
N LEU A 246 -11.80 2.65 11.42
CA LEU A 246 -12.83 3.31 12.22
C LEU A 246 -14.20 2.64 12.01
N LEU A 247 -14.60 2.47 10.75
CA LEU A 247 -15.85 1.80 10.37
C LEU A 247 -15.93 0.40 10.98
N ARG A 248 -14.90 -0.42 10.79
CA ARG A 248 -14.85 -1.77 11.37
C ARG A 248 -14.99 -1.75 12.88
N ASN A 249 -14.37 -0.78 13.56
CA ASN A 249 -14.53 -0.64 15.01
C ASN A 249 -15.97 -0.30 15.43
N LEU A 250 -16.68 0.49 14.61
CA LEU A 250 -18.06 0.90 14.85
C LEU A 250 -19.09 -0.20 14.58
N VAL A 251 -18.98 -0.91 13.45
CA VAL A 251 -20.07 -1.79 12.96
C VAL A 251 -19.73 -3.29 12.94
N ILE A 252 -18.46 -3.68 12.96
CA ILE A 252 -18.07 -5.10 12.93
C ILE A 252 -17.72 -5.59 14.34
N PRO A 253 -18.39 -6.64 14.87
CA PRO A 253 -18.09 -7.18 16.19
C PRO A 253 -16.63 -7.62 16.36
N SER A 254 -16.08 -7.45 17.57
CA SER A 254 -14.68 -7.76 17.89
C SER A 254 -14.23 -9.17 17.45
N PRO A 255 -14.96 -10.28 17.70
CA PRO A 255 -14.53 -11.60 17.25
C PRO A 255 -14.35 -11.70 15.72
N LEU A 256 -15.25 -11.06 14.96
CA LEU A 256 -15.16 -11.03 13.50
C LEU A 256 -14.00 -10.16 13.02
N ARG A 257 -13.67 -9.06 13.73
CA ARG A 257 -12.48 -8.28 13.41
C ARG A 257 -11.18 -9.09 13.55
N HIS A 258 -11.13 -10.04 14.48
CA HIS A 258 -9.98 -10.94 14.67
C HIS A 258 -9.97 -12.09 13.66
N ALA A 259 -11.14 -12.63 13.31
CA ALA A 259 -11.27 -13.69 12.29
C ALA A 259 -10.97 -13.18 10.87
N PHE A 260 -11.24 -11.89 10.61
CA PHE A 260 -10.94 -11.21 9.36
C PHE A 260 -9.98 -10.04 9.63
N PRO A 261 -8.71 -10.31 9.98
CA PRO A 261 -7.77 -9.24 10.29
C PRO A 261 -7.56 -8.34 9.06
N MET A 262 -7.41 -7.03 9.29
CA MET A 262 -6.93 -6.15 8.21
C MET A 262 -5.55 -6.65 7.77
N PRO A 263 -5.26 -6.68 6.45
CA PRO A 263 -3.89 -6.75 6.00
C PRO A 263 -3.12 -5.63 6.71
N ARG A 264 -2.15 -5.99 7.55
CA ARG A 264 -1.17 -4.98 8.00
C ARG A 264 -0.43 -4.58 6.74
N HIS A 265 -0.31 -3.29 6.45
CA HIS A 265 0.50 -2.86 5.32
C HIS A 265 1.91 -3.39 5.57
N ARG A 266 2.26 -4.38 4.77
CA ARG A 266 3.60 -4.92 4.66
C ARG A 266 4.43 -3.79 4.07
N SER A 267 5.49 -3.40 4.77
CA SER A 267 6.60 -2.69 4.15
C SER A 267 6.94 -3.38 2.81
N PRO A 268 7.28 -2.66 1.73
CA PRO A 268 7.93 -3.25 0.55
C PRO A 268 9.05 -4.25 0.90
N LEU A 269 9.71 -4.07 2.05
CA LEU A 269 10.68 -5.03 2.60
C LEU A 269 10.06 -6.35 3.05
N SER A 270 8.83 -6.34 3.60
CA SER A 270 8.07 -7.55 3.93
C SER A 270 7.63 -8.31 2.68
N ASP A 271 7.26 -7.63 1.60
CA ASP A 271 6.90 -8.32 0.34
C ASP A 271 8.14 -8.94 -0.32
N LEU A 272 9.28 -8.22 -0.26
CA LEU A 272 10.58 -8.73 -0.70
C LEU A 272 11.05 -9.93 0.14
N PHE A 273 10.85 -9.86 1.46
CA PHE A 273 11.05 -10.98 2.38
C PHE A 273 10.22 -12.19 1.93
N ASP A 274 8.90 -12.05 1.78
CA ASP A 274 8.04 -13.17 1.38
C ASP A 274 8.41 -13.77 0.01
N LEU A 275 8.75 -12.93 -0.98
CA LEU A 275 9.23 -13.39 -2.29
C LEU A 275 10.50 -14.24 -2.18
N LEU A 276 11.47 -13.83 -1.36
CA LEU A 276 12.67 -14.61 -1.08
C LEU A 276 12.34 -15.93 -0.35
N HIS A 277 11.26 -15.97 0.44
CA HIS A 277 10.80 -17.16 1.17
C HIS A 277 9.92 -18.12 0.35
N MET A 278 9.34 -17.69 -0.78
CA MET A 278 8.50 -18.54 -1.64
C MET A 278 9.29 -19.63 -2.40
N ASN A 279 10.60 -19.42 -2.60
CA ASN A 279 11.49 -20.43 -3.17
C ASN A 279 11.89 -21.42 -2.07
N LYS A 280 11.23 -22.59 -2.03
CA LYS A 280 11.36 -23.68 -1.04
C LYS A 280 12.76 -24.38 -1.01
N GLY A 281 13.86 -23.64 -1.04
CA GLY A 281 15.21 -24.11 -0.76
C GLY A 281 15.63 -23.68 0.65
N ALA A 282 16.45 -24.49 1.34
CA ALA A 282 16.81 -24.25 2.73
C ALA A 282 17.51 -22.89 2.96
N SER A 283 16.96 -22.12 3.90
CA SER A 283 17.34 -20.77 4.36
C SER A 283 16.76 -19.61 3.51
N PRO A 284 15.88 -18.77 4.08
CA PRO A 284 15.23 -17.69 3.36
C PRO A 284 16.09 -16.44 3.07
N SER A 285 17.35 -16.48 3.49
CA SER A 285 18.35 -15.44 3.34
C SER A 285 19.27 -15.76 2.16
N ARG A 286 19.55 -14.79 1.27
CA ARG A 286 20.69 -14.91 0.35
C ARG A 286 21.96 -15.04 1.18
N THR A 287 22.89 -15.89 0.76
CA THR A 287 24.16 -16.08 1.46
C THR A 287 25.32 -15.84 0.50
N LYS A 288 26.33 -15.10 0.94
CA LYS A 288 27.56 -14.84 0.20
C LYS A 288 28.76 -15.02 1.13
N THR A 289 29.73 -15.84 0.72
CA THR A 289 31.00 -15.99 1.46
C THR A 289 31.99 -14.94 0.99
N LEU A 290 32.60 -14.23 1.94
CA LEU A 290 33.68 -13.28 1.74
C LEU A 290 34.96 -13.86 2.35
N GLU A 291 35.98 -14.09 1.53
CA GLU A 291 37.31 -14.45 2.00
C GLU A 291 38.10 -13.18 2.38
N THR A 292 38.57 -13.12 3.62
CA THR A 292 39.43 -12.03 4.10
C THR A 292 40.76 -12.58 4.58
N SER A 293 41.78 -11.73 4.69
CA SER A 293 43.08 -12.13 5.24
C SER A 293 43.01 -12.54 6.73
N LYS A 294 41.94 -12.19 7.45
CA LYS A 294 41.68 -12.62 8.83
C LYS A 294 40.89 -13.93 8.92
N GLY A 295 40.26 -14.35 7.82
CA GLY A 295 39.41 -15.54 7.74
C GLY A 295 38.13 -15.29 6.94
N SER A 296 37.38 -16.36 6.68
CA SER A 296 36.13 -16.31 5.92
C SER A 296 35.00 -15.69 6.76
N VAL A 297 34.14 -14.90 6.11
CA VAL A 297 32.95 -14.28 6.70
C VAL A 297 31.75 -14.60 5.81
N LEU A 298 30.63 -14.97 6.42
CA LEU A 298 29.36 -15.25 5.75
C LEU A 298 28.48 -14.00 5.84
N LEU A 299 28.08 -13.46 4.70
CA LEU A 299 27.06 -12.43 4.58
C LEU A 299 25.70 -13.09 4.38
N ARG A 300 24.71 -12.69 5.17
CA ARG A 300 23.32 -13.14 5.06
C ARG A 300 22.38 -11.95 5.17
N ASP A 301 21.45 -11.81 4.25
CA ASP A 301 20.42 -10.76 4.29
C ASP A 301 19.09 -11.31 4.82
N PHE A 302 18.15 -10.41 5.16
CA PHE A 302 16.84 -10.76 5.73
C PHE A 302 16.94 -11.80 6.87
N CYS A 303 17.93 -11.63 7.75
CA CYS A 303 18.24 -12.59 8.80
C CYS A 303 17.04 -12.82 9.72
N PRO A 304 16.51 -14.06 9.84
CA PRO A 304 15.37 -14.33 10.71
C PRO A 304 15.80 -14.31 12.19
N PRO A 305 14.87 -14.06 13.13
CA PRO A 305 15.18 -14.05 14.57
C PRO A 305 15.89 -15.32 15.03
N SER A 306 15.46 -16.49 14.55
CA SER A 306 16.07 -17.77 14.90
C SER A 306 17.54 -17.89 14.51
N LEU A 307 17.98 -17.21 13.44
CA LEU A 307 19.40 -17.17 13.07
C LEU A 307 20.16 -16.27 14.05
N VAL A 308 19.63 -15.08 14.34
CA VAL A 308 20.24 -14.14 15.28
C VAL A 308 20.43 -14.81 16.64
N GLU A 309 19.41 -15.50 17.18
CA GLU A 309 19.45 -16.23 18.47
C GLU A 309 20.59 -17.26 18.57
N ARG A 310 21.03 -17.83 17.44
CA ARG A 310 22.12 -18.83 17.41
C ARG A 310 23.50 -18.22 17.28
N LEU A 311 23.60 -16.95 16.89
CA LEU A 311 24.85 -16.24 16.71
C LEU A 311 25.20 -15.46 17.99
N LYS A 312 26.43 -14.95 18.08
CA LYS A 312 26.87 -14.11 19.20
C LYS A 312 27.50 -12.83 18.67
N ALA A 313 27.11 -11.67 19.19
CA ALA A 313 27.75 -10.42 18.83
C ALA A 313 29.22 -10.42 19.29
N ASP A 314 30.14 -10.08 18.37
CA ASP A 314 31.54 -9.81 18.71
C ASP A 314 31.62 -8.61 19.66
N SER A 315 32.56 -8.63 20.61
CA SER A 315 32.67 -7.59 21.64
C SER A 315 32.99 -6.20 21.08
N GLY A 316 33.46 -6.11 19.83
CA GLY A 316 33.73 -4.87 19.11
C GLY A 316 32.51 -4.25 18.39
N LEU A 317 31.32 -4.86 18.46
CA LEU A 317 30.06 -4.26 18.01
C LEU A 317 29.39 -3.54 19.19
N HIS A 318 29.60 -2.23 19.27
CA HIS A 318 29.18 -1.42 20.42
C HIS A 318 28.94 0.05 20.07
N ALA A 319 28.79 0.40 18.79
CA ALA A 319 28.59 1.78 18.36
C ALA A 319 27.20 2.31 18.79
N PHE A 320 26.18 1.44 18.84
CA PHE A 320 24.81 1.83 19.19
C PHE A 320 24.42 1.47 20.62
N THR A 321 24.96 0.37 21.16
CA THR A 321 24.71 -0.03 22.55
C THR A 321 26.03 -0.30 23.27
N ARG A 322 26.27 0.37 24.41
CA ARG A 322 27.53 0.26 25.19
C ARG A 322 27.86 -1.15 25.70
N PHE A 323 26.99 -2.16 25.48
CA PHE A 323 27.13 -3.53 25.97
C PHE A 323 26.71 -4.55 24.89
N PRO A 324 27.54 -5.57 24.56
CA PRO A 324 27.25 -6.54 23.49
C PRO A 324 25.92 -7.30 23.63
N GLU A 325 25.44 -7.54 24.86
CA GLU A 325 24.15 -8.21 25.10
C GLU A 325 22.96 -7.35 24.67
N ARG A 326 23.10 -6.02 24.75
CA ARG A 326 22.07 -5.08 24.27
C ARG A 326 22.09 -4.97 22.74
N GLU A 327 23.25 -5.09 22.13
CA GLU A 327 23.40 -5.11 20.67
C GLU A 327 22.71 -6.34 20.09
N HIS A 328 22.95 -7.50 20.70
CA HIS A 328 22.29 -8.73 20.31
C HIS A 328 20.76 -8.64 20.43
N GLN A 329 20.24 -8.03 21.50
CA GLN A 329 18.81 -7.80 21.67
C GLN A 329 18.23 -6.83 20.64
N LEU A 330 18.96 -5.75 20.31
CA LEU A 330 18.57 -4.82 19.25
C LEU A 330 18.46 -5.53 17.90
N LEU A 331 19.45 -6.35 17.53
CA LEU A 331 19.43 -7.13 16.29
C LEU A 331 18.25 -8.11 16.26
N LEU A 332 17.90 -8.73 17.40
CA LEU A 332 16.72 -9.58 17.51
C LEU A 332 15.42 -8.82 17.28
N ASP A 333 15.30 -7.62 17.84
CA ASP A 333 14.09 -6.81 17.71
C ASP A 333 13.92 -6.26 16.29
N ILE A 334 15.03 -5.90 15.63
CA ILE A 334 15.03 -5.55 14.20
C ILE A 334 14.63 -6.76 13.35
N ALA A 335 15.19 -7.95 13.63
CA ALA A 335 14.86 -9.18 12.89
C ALA A 335 13.40 -9.64 13.06
N LYS A 336 12.74 -9.26 14.16
CA LYS A 336 11.31 -9.55 14.39
C LYS A 336 10.38 -8.58 13.66
N SER A 337 10.88 -7.39 13.29
CA SER A 337 10.10 -6.40 12.58
C SER A 337 9.93 -6.81 11.12
N SER A 338 8.69 -6.90 10.65
CA SER A 338 8.40 -7.10 9.23
C SER A 338 8.75 -5.88 8.38
N ASP A 339 8.96 -4.73 9.03
CA ASP A 339 9.20 -3.47 8.34
C ASP A 339 10.69 -3.10 8.24
N CYS A 340 11.56 -3.95 8.79
CA CYS A 340 13.01 -3.79 8.73
C CYS A 340 13.67 -4.92 7.93
N ALA A 341 14.84 -4.65 7.36
CA ALA A 341 15.72 -5.68 6.81
C ALA A 341 17.04 -5.70 7.58
N LEU A 342 17.46 -6.89 8.02
CA LEU A 342 18.71 -7.11 8.71
C LEU A 342 19.66 -7.95 7.87
N THR A 343 20.83 -7.39 7.53
CA THR A 343 21.94 -8.11 6.93
C THR A 343 23.05 -8.29 7.96
N LEU A 344 23.52 -9.52 8.14
CA LEU A 344 24.59 -9.86 9.07
C LEU A 344 25.82 -10.36 8.32
N ALA A 345 26.99 -9.94 8.80
CA ALA A 345 28.26 -10.56 8.53
C ALA A 345 28.66 -11.39 9.76
N HIS A 346 28.83 -12.70 9.61
CA HIS A 346 29.22 -13.57 10.72
C HIS A 346 30.31 -14.59 10.34
N THR A 347 31.15 -14.98 11.30
CA THR A 347 32.15 -16.03 11.10
C THR A 347 31.47 -17.41 10.99
N PRO A 348 32.13 -18.41 10.40
CA PRO A 348 31.67 -19.80 10.46
C PRO A 348 31.50 -20.33 11.89
N GLY A 349 32.24 -19.77 12.85
CA GLY A 349 32.12 -20.07 14.28
C GLY A 349 30.90 -19.47 14.98
N GLY A 350 30.11 -18.64 14.28
CA GLY A 350 28.86 -18.08 14.80
C GLY A 350 28.98 -16.68 15.44
N GLU A 351 30.10 -15.98 15.23
CA GLU A 351 30.30 -14.62 15.75
C GLU A 351 29.84 -13.58 14.73
N ILE A 352 28.95 -12.67 15.11
CA ILE A 352 28.51 -11.53 14.30
C ILE A 352 29.61 -10.47 14.36
N VAL A 353 30.14 -10.11 13.19
CA VAL A 353 31.27 -9.18 13.04
C VAL A 353 30.90 -7.91 12.28
N GLY A 354 29.67 -7.84 11.77
CA GLY A 354 29.10 -6.64 11.16
C GLY A 354 27.61 -6.78 10.90
N GLN A 355 26.93 -5.64 10.78
CA GLN A 355 25.51 -5.56 10.46
C GLN A 355 25.21 -4.38 9.52
N VAL A 356 24.21 -4.56 8.66
CA VAL A 356 23.51 -3.48 7.95
C VAL A 356 22.03 -3.61 8.28
N THR A 357 21.44 -2.51 8.69
CA THR A 357 20.02 -2.40 8.99
C THR A 357 19.36 -1.41 8.06
N ILE A 358 18.20 -1.80 7.54
CA ILE A 358 17.31 -0.94 6.78
C ILE A 358 16.04 -0.84 7.60
N ALA A 359 15.71 0.35 8.09
CA ALA A 359 14.56 0.59 8.95
C ALA A 359 13.73 1.76 8.41
N PRO A 360 12.40 1.79 8.65
CA PRO A 360 11.57 2.93 8.26
C PRO A 360 12.10 4.22 8.89
N ALA A 361 12.03 5.32 8.13
CA ALA A 361 12.40 6.63 8.63
C ALA A 361 11.59 7.04 9.86
N ASP A 362 12.21 7.80 10.77
CA ASP A 362 11.58 8.27 12.00
C ASP A 362 10.59 9.43 11.78
N GLU A 363 10.08 9.99 12.88
CA GLU A 363 9.04 11.04 12.90
C GLU A 363 9.44 12.30 12.12
N TRP A 364 10.73 12.63 12.02
CA TRP A 364 11.17 13.82 11.28
C TRP A 364 10.83 13.74 9.79
N TRP A 365 10.77 12.51 9.27
CA TRP A 365 10.52 12.23 7.86
C TRP A 365 9.05 11.89 7.57
N GLU A 366 8.16 12.09 8.54
CA GLU A 366 6.75 11.74 8.39
C GLU A 366 6.13 12.40 7.14
N GLY A 367 5.42 11.58 6.37
CA GLY A 367 4.75 11.96 5.13
C GLY A 367 5.56 11.67 3.85
N ILE A 368 6.80 11.18 3.96
CA ILE A 368 7.59 10.74 2.80
C ILE A 368 7.48 9.22 2.67
N GLU A 369 6.94 8.76 1.55
CA GLU A 369 6.67 7.35 1.26
C GLU A 369 7.98 6.59 0.92
N ASN A 370 8.04 5.29 1.26
CA ASN A 370 9.15 4.39 0.94
C ASN A 370 10.55 4.93 1.29
N LEU A 371 10.64 5.67 2.40
CA LEU A 371 11.88 6.23 2.90
C LEU A 371 12.41 5.37 4.06
N TYR A 372 13.66 4.94 3.92
CA TYR A 372 14.31 4.05 4.87
C TYR A 372 15.68 4.59 5.28
N GLU A 373 15.98 4.49 6.57
CA GLU A 373 17.31 4.71 7.10
C GLU A 373 18.15 3.44 6.94
N VAL A 374 19.39 3.63 6.48
CA VAL A 374 20.41 2.59 6.36
C VAL A 374 21.51 2.86 7.38
N ALA A 375 21.63 1.98 8.37
CA ALA A 375 22.74 1.99 9.31
C ALA A 375 23.67 0.81 9.05
N ILE A 376 24.98 1.03 9.28
CA ILE A 376 26.01 0.02 9.10
C ILE A 376 27.01 0.05 10.25
N GLU A 377 27.38 -1.12 10.74
CA GLU A 377 28.43 -1.27 11.73
C GLU A 377 29.31 -2.48 11.41
N VAL A 378 30.60 -2.34 11.71
CA VAL A 378 31.58 -3.43 11.66
C VAL A 378 32.37 -3.41 12.96
N SER A 379 32.52 -4.59 13.56
CA SER A 379 33.31 -4.80 14.77
C SER A 379 34.69 -4.17 14.62
N THR A 380 35.15 -3.46 15.65
CA THR A 380 36.48 -2.84 15.71
C THR A 380 37.60 -3.78 15.28
N SER A 381 37.54 -5.06 15.70
CA SER A 381 38.56 -6.05 15.38
C SER A 381 38.53 -6.52 13.91
N TRP A 382 37.44 -6.27 13.19
CA TRP A 382 37.21 -6.69 11.80
C TRP A 382 37.16 -5.53 10.80
N ARG A 383 37.44 -4.30 11.25
CA ARG A 383 37.62 -3.14 10.37
C ARG A 383 38.87 -3.31 9.49
N GLY A 384 38.87 -2.68 8.31
CA GLY A 384 40.00 -2.75 7.36
C GLY A 384 40.00 -3.99 6.44
N PHE A 385 39.18 -5.01 6.70
CA PHE A 385 39.10 -6.22 5.87
C PHE A 385 38.03 -6.17 4.76
N GLY A 386 37.53 -4.98 4.42
CA GLY A 386 36.57 -4.77 3.33
C GLY A 386 35.13 -5.24 3.60
N ILE A 387 34.81 -5.62 4.83
CA ILE A 387 33.48 -6.15 5.21
C ILE A 387 32.38 -5.11 4.98
N ALA A 388 32.58 -3.86 5.44
CA ALA A 388 31.57 -2.81 5.34
C ALA A 388 31.09 -2.61 3.89
N ARG A 389 32.02 -2.49 2.94
CA ARG A 389 31.71 -2.29 1.52
C ARG A 389 30.95 -3.48 0.94
N ASN A 390 31.37 -4.70 1.23
CA ASN A 390 30.74 -5.90 0.70
C ASN A 390 29.34 -6.12 1.30
N MET A 391 29.17 -5.84 2.59
CA MET A 391 27.90 -5.99 3.28
C MET A 391 26.89 -4.93 2.81
N LEU A 392 27.29 -3.67 2.69
CA LEU A 392 26.43 -2.60 2.16
C LEU A 392 25.99 -2.89 0.72
N SER A 393 26.93 -3.32 -0.13
CA SER A 393 26.62 -3.71 -1.51
C SER A 393 25.65 -4.88 -1.57
N PHE A 394 25.87 -5.91 -0.74
CA PHE A 394 25.01 -7.09 -0.69
C PHE A 394 23.58 -6.75 -0.21
N ALA A 395 23.46 -5.90 0.81
CA ALA A 395 22.17 -5.46 1.35
C ALA A 395 21.33 -4.65 0.35
N LEU A 396 21.99 -3.89 -0.54
CA LEU A 396 21.35 -2.96 -1.47
C LEU A 396 21.34 -3.44 -2.94
N GLU A 397 21.61 -4.72 -3.18
CA GLU A 397 21.72 -5.31 -4.53
C GLU A 397 20.36 -5.61 -5.19
N LEU A 398 19.28 -5.71 -4.41
CA LEU A 398 17.98 -6.15 -4.91
C LEU A 398 17.30 -5.07 -5.76
N ASP A 399 16.87 -5.45 -6.97
CA ASP A 399 16.25 -4.52 -7.92
C ASP A 399 15.00 -3.83 -7.33
N ALA A 400 14.19 -4.54 -6.53
CA ALA A 400 13.01 -3.97 -5.86
C ALA A 400 13.32 -2.76 -4.95
N LEU A 401 14.58 -2.55 -4.56
CA LEU A 401 14.99 -1.40 -3.76
C LEU A 401 15.08 -0.10 -4.59
N GLU A 402 15.06 -0.18 -5.92
CA GLU A 402 15.03 1.00 -6.80
C GLU A 402 13.70 1.78 -6.76
N ASP A 403 12.68 1.24 -6.08
CA ASP A 403 11.40 1.89 -5.81
C ASP A 403 11.41 2.69 -4.48
N MET A 404 12.56 2.75 -3.80
CA MET A 404 12.72 3.30 -2.45
C MET A 404 13.73 4.44 -2.40
N ILE A 405 13.61 5.28 -1.36
CA ILE A 405 14.63 6.26 -0.97
C ILE A 405 15.36 5.70 0.25
N PHE A 406 16.69 5.65 0.18
CA PHE A 406 17.53 5.32 1.32
C PHE A 406 18.28 6.55 1.77
N PHE A 407 18.34 6.79 3.07
CA PHE A 407 19.24 7.77 3.65
C PHE A 407 20.08 7.13 4.76
N ALA A 408 21.22 7.74 5.06
CA ALA A 408 22.09 7.34 6.14
C ALA A 408 22.60 8.60 6.84
N ILE A 409 22.52 8.60 8.17
CA ILE A 409 23.01 9.70 8.99
C ILE A 409 24.32 9.28 9.66
N GLY A 410 25.39 10.02 9.38
CA GLY A 410 26.66 9.89 10.07
C GLY A 410 26.79 10.95 11.14
N LEU A 411 26.65 10.54 12.41
CA LEU A 411 26.81 11.43 13.57
C LEU A 411 28.19 11.25 14.19
N SER A 412 28.94 12.34 14.30
CA SER A 412 30.35 12.35 14.73
C SER A 412 30.58 11.78 16.12
N TRP A 413 29.59 11.86 17.02
CA TRP A 413 29.66 11.27 18.36
C TRP A 413 29.42 9.75 18.41
N HIS A 414 29.08 9.12 17.29
CA HIS A 414 29.06 7.66 17.14
C HIS A 414 30.32 7.13 16.44
N TRP A 415 31.24 8.01 16.05
CA TRP A 415 32.43 7.61 15.31
C TRP A 415 33.58 7.28 16.25
N ASP A 416 34.26 6.20 15.90
CA ASP A 416 35.42 5.73 16.62
C ASP A 416 36.70 6.28 15.96
N ALA A 417 36.82 7.61 15.99
CA ALA A 417 37.93 8.33 15.36
C ALA A 417 39.25 8.16 16.12
N GLU A 418 39.17 7.98 17.45
CA GLU A 418 40.33 7.80 18.33
C GLU A 418 41.04 6.47 18.08
N ASP A 419 40.32 5.33 18.03
CA ASP A 419 40.94 4.02 17.80
C ASP A 419 41.52 3.89 16.38
N LEU A 420 40.91 4.57 15.40
CA LEU A 420 41.42 4.62 14.04
C LEU A 420 42.57 5.62 13.85
N GLY A 421 42.83 6.50 14.84
CA GLY A 421 43.87 7.53 14.76
C GLY A 421 43.66 8.52 13.62
N ILE A 422 42.41 8.78 13.22
CA ILE A 422 42.06 9.70 12.12
C ILE A 422 41.23 10.88 12.62
N SER A 423 41.31 12.03 11.94
CA SER A 423 40.44 13.17 12.28
C SER A 423 38.98 12.90 11.92
N LEU A 424 38.06 13.59 12.59
CA LEU A 424 36.62 13.55 12.27
C LEU A 424 36.35 13.85 10.78
N TYR A 425 37.09 14.81 10.20
CA TYR A 425 36.98 15.11 8.78
C TYR A 425 37.36 13.93 7.87
N ARG A 426 38.44 13.20 8.20
CA ARG A 426 38.80 11.99 7.46
C ARG A 426 37.80 10.87 7.65
N TYR A 427 37.23 10.71 8.86
CA TYR A 427 36.19 9.73 9.13
C TYR A 427 34.93 10.03 8.31
N ARG A 428 34.51 11.30 8.25
CA ARG A 428 33.41 11.78 7.40
C ARG A 428 33.63 11.42 5.93
N GLN A 429 34.83 11.67 5.41
CA GLN A 429 35.18 11.31 4.02
C GLN A 429 35.14 9.80 3.79
N LEU A 430 35.55 9.00 4.77
CA LEU A 430 35.48 7.54 4.71
C LEU A 430 34.03 7.05 4.58
N ILE A 431 33.11 7.57 5.41
CA ILE A 431 31.68 7.24 5.34
C ILE A 431 31.10 7.66 3.98
N ALA A 432 31.36 8.89 3.55
CA ALA A 432 30.90 9.40 2.27
C ALA A 432 31.38 8.50 1.11
N HIS A 433 32.66 8.11 1.11
CA HIS A 433 33.21 7.24 0.08
C HIS A 433 32.61 5.83 0.10
N LEU A 434 32.40 5.25 1.30
CA LEU A 434 31.78 3.94 1.45
C LEU A 434 30.39 3.89 0.81
N PHE A 435 29.52 4.83 1.18
CA PHE A 435 28.14 4.89 0.71
C PHE A 435 28.05 5.33 -0.77
N ALA A 436 28.95 6.19 -1.24
CA ALA A 436 29.02 6.58 -2.66
C ALA A 436 29.25 5.38 -3.60
N THR A 437 29.90 4.30 -3.13
CA THR A 437 30.02 3.07 -3.93
C THR A 437 28.68 2.42 -4.27
N GLN A 438 27.63 2.73 -3.50
CA GLN A 438 26.26 2.24 -3.69
C GLN A 438 25.32 3.35 -4.16
N GLY A 439 25.84 4.42 -4.77
CA GLY A 439 25.03 5.47 -5.38
C GLY A 439 24.45 6.50 -4.41
N PHE A 440 24.88 6.53 -3.16
CA PHE A 440 24.50 7.59 -2.23
C PHE A 440 25.26 8.88 -2.55
N VAL A 441 24.56 10.00 -2.39
CA VAL A 441 25.10 11.34 -2.57
C VAL A 441 24.88 12.13 -1.27
N GLU A 442 25.79 13.05 -0.98
CA GLU A 442 25.65 13.93 0.17
C GLU A 442 24.61 15.03 -0.09
N TYR A 443 23.76 15.27 0.91
CA TYR A 443 22.77 16.35 0.89
C TYR A 443 23.01 17.32 2.05
N LEU A 444 22.88 18.61 1.75
CA LEU A 444 22.69 19.63 2.79
C LEU A 444 21.31 19.44 3.41
N THR A 445 21.24 19.59 4.74
CA THR A 445 19.99 19.38 5.46
C THR A 445 19.86 20.30 6.67
N THR A 446 18.61 20.49 7.07
CA THR A 446 18.13 21.14 8.30
C THR A 446 17.69 20.11 9.34
N GLU A 447 17.92 18.82 9.08
CA GLU A 447 17.70 17.77 10.09
C GLU A 447 18.52 18.13 11.35
N PRO A 448 17.91 18.09 12.56
CA PRO A 448 18.50 18.70 13.73
C PRO A 448 19.81 18.06 14.13
N ASN A 449 19.92 16.74 14.04
CA ASN A 449 21.12 16.01 14.44
C ASN A 449 22.29 16.28 13.51
N VAL A 450 22.07 16.33 12.21
CA VAL A 450 23.11 16.65 11.22
C VAL A 450 23.53 18.11 11.34
N SER A 451 22.59 19.01 11.60
CA SER A 451 22.86 20.45 11.69
C SER A 451 23.65 20.85 12.94
N MET A 452 23.68 20.00 13.98
CA MET A 452 24.36 20.29 15.26
C MET A 452 25.88 20.37 15.14
N GLU A 453 26.50 19.60 14.25
CA GLU A 453 27.97 19.54 14.12
C GLU A 453 28.39 19.51 12.65
N PRO A 454 29.33 20.37 12.19
CA PRO A 454 29.77 20.41 10.78
C PRO A 454 30.37 19.09 10.27
N ALA A 455 30.87 18.26 11.19
CA ALA A 455 31.38 16.94 10.85
C ALA A 455 30.27 15.96 10.45
N ASN A 456 29.04 16.15 10.93
CA ASN A 456 27.94 15.26 10.63
C ASN A 456 27.57 15.30 9.14
N ILE A 457 26.95 14.23 8.67
CA ILE A 457 26.66 14.06 7.26
C ILE A 457 25.33 13.33 7.06
N LEU A 458 24.55 13.79 6.09
CA LEU A 458 23.40 13.06 5.56
C LEU A 458 23.73 12.61 4.13
N LEU A 459 23.64 11.32 3.91
CA LEU A 459 23.81 10.70 2.60
C LEU A 459 22.48 10.10 2.18
N ALA A 460 22.11 10.22 0.91
CA ALA A 460 20.91 9.57 0.40
C ALA A 460 21.08 9.04 -1.01
N ARG A 461 20.37 7.94 -1.30
CA ARG A 461 20.20 7.35 -2.63
C ARG A 461 18.71 7.33 -2.93
N ILE A 462 18.33 7.99 -4.01
CA ILE A 462 16.97 7.95 -4.55
C ILE A 462 16.96 6.90 -5.65
N GLY A 463 16.16 5.84 -5.49
CA GLY A 463 16.01 4.81 -6.50
C GLY A 463 15.43 5.37 -7.81
N ASN A 464 15.79 4.75 -8.94
CA ASN A 464 15.44 5.29 -10.26
C ASN A 464 13.94 5.18 -10.61
N ARG A 465 13.18 4.39 -9.85
CA ARG A 465 11.73 4.21 -10.00
C ARG A 465 10.91 4.94 -8.93
N VAL A 466 11.57 5.69 -8.05
CA VAL A 466 10.89 6.55 -7.08
C VAL A 466 10.11 7.65 -7.80
N ASP A 467 8.86 7.83 -7.41
CA ASP A 467 8.00 8.88 -7.94
C ASP A 467 8.62 10.28 -7.71
N LYS A 468 8.59 11.13 -8.74
CA LYS A 468 9.21 12.46 -8.71
C LYS A 468 8.65 13.34 -7.59
N ARG A 469 7.37 13.21 -7.23
CA ARG A 469 6.76 13.96 -6.12
C ARG A 469 7.38 13.54 -4.80
N VAL A 470 7.55 12.23 -4.57
CA VAL A 470 8.13 11.69 -3.33
C VAL A 470 9.60 12.10 -3.21
N ALA A 471 10.36 12.00 -4.31
CA ALA A 471 11.72 12.51 -4.37
C ALA A 471 11.79 14.01 -4.07
N ASN A 472 10.88 14.81 -4.63
CA ASN A 472 10.80 16.25 -4.34
C ASN A 472 10.38 16.54 -2.90
N GLN A 473 9.47 15.77 -2.30
CA GLN A 473 9.09 15.89 -0.88
C GLN A 473 10.29 15.63 0.02
N PHE A 474 11.08 14.59 -0.27
CA PHE A 474 12.33 14.30 0.42
C PHE A 474 13.32 15.47 0.30
N ILE A 475 13.58 15.96 -0.92
CA ILE A 475 14.49 17.09 -1.17
C ILE A 475 13.99 18.37 -0.47
N ASN A 476 12.69 18.64 -0.49
CA ASN A 476 12.11 19.80 0.18
C ASN A 476 12.18 19.68 1.71
N ARG A 477 12.01 18.46 2.25
CA ARG A 477 12.14 18.20 3.69
C ARG A 477 13.57 18.40 4.16
N LEU A 478 14.57 18.02 3.35
CA LEU A 478 15.98 18.26 3.67
C LEU A 478 16.25 19.73 3.98
N LEU A 479 15.65 20.66 3.23
CA LEU A 479 15.93 22.10 3.36
C LEU A 479 14.87 22.88 4.15
N SER A 480 13.82 22.22 4.65
CA SER A 480 12.76 22.89 5.41
C SER A 480 13.13 23.02 6.88
N PRO A 481 13.32 24.25 7.41
CA PRO A 481 13.43 24.42 8.85
C PRO A 481 12.12 23.97 9.48
N THR A 482 12.12 22.87 10.21
CA THR A 482 10.91 22.47 10.93
C THR A 482 10.60 23.49 12.01
N ALA A 483 9.32 23.75 12.17
CA ALA A 483 8.77 24.56 13.23
C ALA A 483 8.81 23.85 14.60
N PHE A 484 9.94 23.24 14.98
CA PHE A 484 10.19 22.82 16.37
C PHE A 484 10.56 24.06 17.20
N GLY A 485 9.58 24.95 17.36
CA GLY A 485 9.78 26.26 17.97
C GLY A 485 8.49 27.04 18.20
N ARG A 486 7.37 26.36 18.48
CA ARG A 486 6.19 26.94 19.13
C ARG A 486 5.51 25.85 19.97
N PHE A 487 6.04 25.63 21.17
CA PHE A 487 5.26 25.06 22.27
C PHE A 487 4.68 26.20 23.11
#